data_AF-X1S9C6-F1
#
_entry.id   AF-X1S9C6-F1
#
_cell.length_a   1.000
_cell.length_b   1.000
_cell.length_c   1.000
_cell.angle_alpha   90.00
_cell.angle_beta   90.00
_cell.angle_gamma   90.00
#
_symmetry.space_group_name_H-M   'P 1'
#
loop_
_entity.id
_entity.type
_entity.pdbx_description
1 polymer ?
#
loop_
_entity_poly.entity_id
_entity_poly.type
_entity_poly.pdbx_seq_one_letter_code
_entity_poly.pdbx_strand_id
1 'polypeptide(L)'
;MVLKTKEQAKANLEASIAYIPERYKAGVAAADWFGPASSEQAEKNYATAVSVAITNKRRQKGIKRVSNEEWKTAAMDRGSVNIGPAMTATIDKWAARWGPMYDKVQSVVHGLPPKTTDFMANIN
;
A
#
# COMPACT_ATOMS: atom_id res chain seq x y z
N MET A 1 -21.13 2.43 39.58
CA MET A 1 -20.02 3.02 38.79
C MET A 1 -20.49 4.36 38.26
N VAL A 2 -19.86 5.46 38.63
CA VAL A 2 -20.24 6.80 38.13
C VAL A 2 -19.49 7.06 36.83
N LEU A 3 -20.22 7.34 35.75
CA LEU A 3 -19.64 7.67 34.44
C LEU A 3 -19.27 9.15 34.39
N LYS A 4 -18.12 9.47 33.78
CA LYS A 4 -17.66 10.85 33.58
C LYS A 4 -18.59 11.59 32.61
N THR A 5 -18.77 12.89 32.80
CA THR A 5 -19.47 13.74 31.82
C THR A 5 -18.60 14.00 30.59
N LYS A 6 -19.22 14.51 29.50
CA LYS A 6 -18.50 14.87 28.27
C LYS A 6 -17.45 15.96 28.52
N GLU A 7 -17.77 16.91 29.39
CA GLU A 7 -16.91 18.04 29.76
C GLU A 7 -15.71 17.54 30.57
N GLN A 8 -15.93 16.61 31.50
CA GLN A 8 -14.86 15.95 32.25
C GLN A 8 -13.95 15.12 31.32
N ALA A 9 -14.50 14.44 30.31
CA ALA A 9 -13.71 13.72 29.32
C ALA A 9 -12.85 14.67 28.46
N LYS A 10 -13.44 15.79 28.01
CA LYS A 10 -12.74 16.82 27.24
C LYS A 10 -11.60 17.47 28.03
N ALA A 11 -11.85 17.90 29.26
CA ALA A 11 -10.83 18.51 30.11
C ALA A 11 -9.65 17.56 30.40
N ASN A 12 -9.93 16.27 30.62
CA ASN A 12 -8.88 15.26 30.79
C ASN A 12 -8.04 15.09 29.51
N LEU A 13 -8.66 15.12 28.33
CA LEU A 13 -7.94 15.05 27.06
C LEU A 13 -7.07 16.29 26.86
N GLU A 14 -7.60 17.50 27.07
CA GLU A 14 -6.86 18.76 26.94
C GLU A 14 -5.64 18.81 27.87
N ALA A 15 -5.82 18.42 29.14
CA ALA A 15 -4.71 18.33 30.10
C ALA A 15 -3.64 17.32 29.66
N SER A 16 -4.04 16.26 28.94
CA SER A 16 -3.11 15.23 28.47
C SER A 16 -2.21 15.66 27.32
N ILE A 17 -2.65 16.66 26.53
CA ILE A 17 -1.89 17.21 25.39
C ILE A 17 -0.52 17.73 25.85
N ALA A 18 -0.43 18.29 27.06
CA ALA A 18 0.81 18.88 27.57
C ALA A 18 1.95 17.87 27.81
N TYR A 19 1.64 16.57 28.03
CA TYR A 19 2.64 15.58 28.42
C TYR A 19 2.67 14.31 27.56
N ILE A 20 1.61 13.99 26.81
CA ILE A 20 1.58 12.83 25.91
C ILE A 20 2.70 12.87 24.85
N PRO A 21 2.98 14.01 24.18
CA PRO A 21 4.01 14.06 23.14
C PRO A 21 5.40 13.65 23.64
N GLU A 22 5.82 14.15 24.80
CA GLU A 22 7.13 13.83 25.37
C GLU A 22 7.20 12.38 25.86
N ARG A 23 6.12 11.84 26.44
CA ARG A 23 6.05 10.41 26.80
C ARG A 23 6.13 9.50 25.58
N TYR A 24 5.46 9.89 24.49
CA TYR A 24 5.53 9.16 23.23
C TYR A 24 6.95 9.17 22.67
N LYS A 25 7.60 10.35 22.59
CA LYS A 25 8.99 10.47 22.14
C LYS A 25 9.94 9.62 22.98
N ALA A 26 9.81 9.66 24.30
CA ALA A 26 10.63 8.84 25.21
C ALA A 26 10.43 7.33 24.97
N GLY A 27 9.18 6.89 24.77
CA GLY A 27 8.88 5.50 24.43
C GLY A 27 9.48 5.06 23.09
N VAL A 28 9.39 5.90 22.06
CA VAL A 28 10.00 5.63 20.75
C VAL A 28 11.53 5.61 20.83
N ALA A 29 12.14 6.56 21.55
CA ALA A 29 13.59 6.63 21.72
C ALA A 29 14.16 5.41 22.47
N ALA A 30 13.39 4.83 23.39
CA ALA A 30 13.77 3.63 24.14
C ALA A 30 13.48 2.32 23.39
N ALA A 31 12.72 2.35 22.28
CA ALA A 31 12.31 1.14 21.59
C ALA A 31 13.42 0.64 20.65
N ASP A 32 13.96 -0.55 20.94
CA ASP A 32 14.76 -1.32 19.98
C ASP A 32 13.89 -2.39 19.32
N TRP A 33 13.17 -2.00 18.27
CA TRP A 33 12.44 -2.96 17.45
C TRP A 33 13.34 -3.64 16.42
N PHE A 34 14.42 -2.96 15.98
CA PHE A 34 15.25 -3.40 14.87
C PHE A 34 16.11 -4.60 15.26
N GLY A 35 16.83 -4.54 16.39
CA GLY A 35 17.72 -5.61 16.84
C GLY A 35 17.03 -6.98 16.92
N PRO A 36 15.91 -7.11 17.66
CA PRO A 36 15.16 -8.35 17.71
C PRO A 36 14.60 -8.78 16.35
N ALA A 37 14.06 -7.85 15.56
CA ALA A 37 13.43 -8.15 14.27
C ALA A 37 14.43 -8.55 13.18
N SER A 38 15.66 -8.02 13.21
CA SER A 38 16.73 -8.33 12.26
C SER A 38 17.65 -9.47 12.71
N SER A 39 17.33 -10.13 13.83
CA SER A 39 18.14 -11.22 14.38
C SER A 39 18.04 -12.51 13.57
N GLU A 40 19.07 -13.34 13.61
CA GLU A 40 19.04 -14.69 13.01
C GLU A 40 17.90 -15.55 13.55
N GLN A 41 17.55 -15.38 14.84
CA GLN A 41 16.43 -16.09 15.45
C GLN A 41 15.08 -15.66 14.84
N ALA A 42 14.91 -14.38 14.50
CA ALA A 42 13.72 -13.91 13.81
C ALA A 42 13.60 -14.53 12.40
N GLU A 43 14.71 -14.58 11.66
CA GLU A 43 14.75 -15.24 10.35
C GLU A 43 14.43 -16.74 10.47
N LYS A 44 15.00 -17.44 11.46
CA LYS A 44 14.70 -18.85 11.73
C LYS A 44 13.22 -19.07 12.07
N ASN A 45 12.62 -18.18 12.87
CA ASN A 45 11.20 -18.24 13.21
C ASN A 45 10.33 -18.06 11.96
N TYR A 46 10.68 -17.09 11.10
CA TYR A 46 9.99 -16.87 9.83
C TYR A 46 10.08 -18.11 8.93
N ALA A 47 11.29 -18.63 8.69
CA ALA A 47 11.52 -19.82 7.87
C ALA A 47 10.73 -21.03 8.38
N THR A 48 10.69 -21.23 9.71
CA THR A 48 9.92 -22.30 10.34
C THR A 48 8.42 -22.14 10.08
N ALA A 49 7.88 -20.94 10.30
CA ALA A 49 6.45 -20.66 10.12
C ALA A 49 6.02 -20.81 8.64
N VAL A 50 6.84 -20.33 7.71
CA VAL A 50 6.61 -20.49 6.26
C VAL A 50 6.63 -21.96 5.88
N SER A 51 7.61 -22.74 6.37
CA SER A 51 7.69 -24.18 6.13
C SER A 51 6.44 -24.91 6.62
N VAL A 52 5.97 -24.57 7.83
CA VAL A 52 4.70 -25.08 8.37
C VAL A 52 3.51 -24.70 7.48
N ALA A 53 3.46 -23.47 6.97
CA ALA A 53 2.39 -23.02 6.08
C ALA A 53 2.38 -23.77 4.74
N ILE A 54 3.56 -24.04 4.17
CA ILE A 54 3.76 -24.83 2.95
C ILE A 54 3.30 -26.27 3.16
N THR A 55 3.84 -26.95 4.18
CA THR A 55 3.48 -28.34 4.52
C THR A 55 1.98 -28.50 4.73
N ASN A 56 1.36 -27.53 5.40
CA ASN A 56 -0.09 -27.54 5.65
C ASN A 56 -0.94 -27.08 4.45
N LYS A 57 -0.32 -26.71 3.33
CA LYS A 57 -0.97 -26.15 2.13
C LYS A 57 -1.91 -24.99 2.47
N ARG A 58 -1.52 -24.13 3.43
CA ARG A 58 -2.40 -23.08 3.99
C ARG A 58 -2.95 -22.16 2.90
N ARG A 59 -2.13 -21.76 1.92
CA ARG A 59 -2.57 -20.94 0.78
C ARG A 59 -3.69 -21.62 -0.02
N GLN A 60 -3.50 -22.88 -0.39
CA GLN A 60 -4.50 -23.63 -1.16
C GLN A 60 -5.81 -23.78 -0.37
N LYS A 61 -5.72 -24.12 0.92
CA LYS A 61 -6.88 -24.23 1.81
C LYS A 61 -7.60 -22.88 1.95
N GLY A 62 -6.85 -21.78 2.09
CA GLY A 62 -7.40 -20.42 2.15
C GLY A 62 -8.13 -20.03 0.87
N ILE A 63 -7.55 -20.29 -0.30
CA ILE A 63 -8.21 -20.02 -1.59
C ILE A 63 -9.49 -20.85 -1.74
N LYS A 64 -9.48 -22.11 -1.31
CA LYS A 64 -10.68 -22.97 -1.35
C LYS A 64 -11.82 -22.51 -0.44
N ARG A 65 -11.61 -21.51 0.43
CA ARG A 65 -12.68 -20.90 1.24
C ARG A 65 -13.47 -19.83 0.49
N VAL A 66 -13.03 -19.46 -0.71
CA VAL A 66 -13.71 -18.46 -1.54
C VAL A 66 -13.98 -19.10 -2.90
N SER A 67 -15.23 -19.05 -3.33
CA SER A 67 -15.65 -19.45 -4.66
C SER A 67 -15.37 -18.34 -5.68
N ASN A 68 -15.33 -18.73 -6.96
CA ASN A 68 -15.17 -17.78 -8.05
C ASN A 68 -16.33 -16.78 -8.09
N GLU A 69 -17.56 -17.23 -7.81
CA GLU A 69 -18.75 -16.40 -7.78
C GLU A 69 -18.73 -15.39 -6.62
N GLU A 70 -18.32 -15.79 -5.41
CA GLU A 70 -18.13 -14.85 -4.28
C GLU A 70 -17.11 -13.75 -4.62
N TRP A 71 -16.00 -14.12 -5.26
CA TRP A 71 -15.01 -13.15 -5.70
C TRP A 71 -15.58 -12.19 -6.77
N LYS A 72 -16.25 -12.72 -7.80
CA LYS A 72 -16.87 -11.89 -8.85
C LYS A 72 -17.88 -10.91 -8.28
N THR A 73 -18.78 -11.38 -7.42
CA THR A 73 -19.79 -10.53 -6.79
C THR A 73 -19.14 -9.42 -5.97
N ALA A 74 -18.17 -9.75 -5.11
CA ALA A 74 -17.47 -8.72 -4.34
C ALA A 74 -16.71 -7.71 -5.23
N ALA A 75 -16.08 -8.18 -6.31
CA ALA A 75 -15.37 -7.33 -7.25
C ALA A 75 -16.33 -6.40 -8.02
N MET A 76 -17.49 -6.90 -8.43
CA MET A 76 -18.52 -6.09 -9.09
C MET A 76 -19.12 -5.09 -8.11
N ASP A 77 -19.59 -5.53 -6.95
CA ASP A 77 -20.35 -4.67 -6.04
C ASP A 77 -19.49 -3.60 -5.36
N ARG A 78 -18.25 -3.95 -4.99
CA ARG A 78 -17.33 -3.02 -4.30
C ARG A 78 -16.32 -2.40 -5.23
N GLY A 79 -15.74 -3.20 -6.12
CA GLY A 79 -14.70 -2.73 -7.03
C GLY A 79 -15.23 -1.72 -8.04
N SER A 80 -16.36 -2.01 -8.69
CA SER A 80 -16.93 -1.11 -9.71
C SER A 80 -17.35 0.25 -9.13
N VAL A 81 -17.88 0.26 -7.90
CA VAL A 81 -18.29 1.48 -7.21
C VAL A 81 -17.09 2.36 -6.85
N ASN A 82 -15.95 1.75 -6.49
CA ASN A 82 -14.79 2.48 -5.99
C ASN A 82 -13.77 2.90 -7.06
N ILE A 83 -13.71 2.19 -8.20
CA ILE A 83 -12.65 2.43 -9.20
C ILE A 83 -12.76 3.83 -9.83
N GLY A 84 -13.96 4.30 -10.16
CA GLY A 84 -14.18 5.62 -10.76
C GLY A 84 -13.71 6.78 -9.86
N PRO A 85 -14.18 6.85 -8.59
CA PRO A 85 -13.71 7.85 -7.64
C PRO A 85 -12.19 7.81 -7.41
N ALA A 86 -11.60 6.62 -7.28
CA ALA A 86 -10.16 6.48 -7.07
C ALA A 86 -9.33 6.96 -8.28
N MET A 87 -9.78 6.65 -9.50
CA MET A 87 -9.17 7.16 -10.72
C MET A 87 -9.29 8.68 -10.80
N THR A 88 -10.48 9.22 -10.50
CA THR A 88 -10.72 10.67 -10.50
C THR A 88 -9.81 11.38 -9.51
N ALA A 89 -9.64 10.85 -8.31
CA ALA A 89 -8.76 11.44 -7.28
C ALA A 89 -7.26 11.44 -7.67
N THR A 90 -6.86 10.64 -8.66
CA THR A 90 -5.46 10.49 -9.07
C THR A 90 -5.18 10.99 -10.48
N ILE A 91 -6.21 11.45 -11.21
CA ILE A 91 -6.10 11.82 -12.62
C ILE A 91 -5.15 13.02 -12.82
N ASP A 92 -5.18 14.00 -11.94
CA ASP A 92 -4.28 15.16 -12.01
C ASP A 92 -2.83 14.78 -11.78
N LYS A 93 -2.58 13.83 -10.85
CA LYS A 93 -1.24 13.29 -10.62
C LYS A 93 -0.74 12.51 -11.83
N TRP A 94 -1.62 11.76 -12.50
CA TRP A 94 -1.29 11.09 -13.75
C TRP A 94 -0.94 12.12 -14.83
N ALA A 95 -1.78 13.14 -15.04
CA ALA A 95 -1.55 14.18 -16.03
C ALA A 95 -0.23 14.93 -15.77
N ALA A 96 0.04 15.33 -14.53
CA ALA A 96 1.25 16.06 -14.17
C ALA A 96 2.54 15.25 -14.34
N ARG A 97 2.50 13.92 -14.16
CA ARG A 97 3.69 13.07 -14.22
C ARG A 97 3.91 12.40 -15.57
N TRP A 98 2.84 11.97 -16.21
CA TRP A 98 2.88 11.28 -17.49
C TRP A 98 2.70 12.23 -18.67
N GLY A 99 1.87 13.27 -18.54
CA GLY A 99 1.58 14.23 -19.60
C GLY A 99 2.84 14.78 -20.29
N PRO A 100 3.84 15.31 -19.56
CA PRO A 100 5.05 15.85 -20.19
C PRO A 100 5.85 14.80 -20.99
N MET A 101 5.84 13.54 -20.56
CA MET A 101 6.49 12.45 -21.30
C MET A 101 5.73 12.15 -22.60
N TYR A 102 4.40 12.12 -22.53
CA TYR A 102 3.55 11.90 -23.69
C TYR A 102 3.66 13.05 -24.70
N ASP A 103 3.61 14.30 -24.23
CA ASP A 103 3.78 15.49 -25.07
C ASP A 103 5.15 15.47 -25.78
N LYS A 104 6.21 15.06 -25.06
CA LYS A 104 7.53 14.89 -25.66
C LYS A 104 7.53 13.82 -26.73
N VAL A 105 6.91 12.66 -26.48
CA VAL A 105 6.78 11.58 -27.48
C VAL A 105 6.02 12.08 -28.70
N GLN A 106 4.87 12.74 -28.52
CA GLN A 106 4.09 13.31 -29.63
C GLN A 106 4.92 14.32 -30.45
N SER A 107 5.70 15.18 -29.79
CA SER A 107 6.54 16.18 -30.49
C SER A 107 7.62 15.56 -31.38
N VAL A 108 8.07 14.34 -31.07
CA VAL A 108 9.15 13.67 -31.80
C VAL A 108 8.60 12.68 -32.82
N VAL A 109 7.55 11.93 -32.48
CA VAL A 109 7.09 10.78 -33.27
C VAL A 109 6.66 11.16 -34.70
N HIS A 110 6.05 12.33 -34.88
CA HIS A 110 5.64 12.82 -36.20
C HIS A 110 6.82 13.17 -37.11
N GLY A 111 7.99 13.46 -36.54
CA GLY A 111 9.21 13.77 -37.29
C GLY A 111 10.10 12.55 -37.55
N LEU A 112 9.71 11.36 -37.10
CA LEU A 112 10.50 10.15 -37.30
C LEU A 112 10.33 9.63 -38.74
N PRO A 113 11.41 9.18 -39.41
CA PRO A 113 11.30 8.53 -40.71
C PRO A 113 10.50 7.23 -40.61
N PRO A 114 9.90 6.77 -41.72
CA PRO A 114 9.27 5.45 -41.79
C PRO A 114 10.24 4.36 -41.30
N LYS A 115 9.74 3.42 -40.50
CA LYS A 115 10.54 2.29 -40.04
C LYS A 115 10.96 1.43 -41.23
N THR A 116 12.20 0.96 -41.21
CA THR A 116 12.76 0.05 -42.21
C THR A 116 12.88 -1.37 -41.64
N THR A 117 13.28 -2.34 -42.47
CA THR A 117 13.56 -3.71 -42.01
C THR A 117 14.91 -3.85 -41.32
N ASP A 118 15.79 -2.84 -41.41
CA ASP A 118 17.04 -2.80 -40.64
C ASP A 118 16.76 -2.18 -39.26
N PHE A 119 16.98 -2.96 -38.20
CA PHE A 119 16.73 -2.50 -36.84
C PHE A 119 17.68 -1.38 -36.42
N MET A 120 18.92 -1.37 -36.93
CA MET A 120 19.90 -0.32 -36.60
C MET A 120 19.47 1.01 -37.19
N ALA A 121 18.93 1.02 -38.42
CA ALA A 121 18.38 2.22 -39.06
C ALA A 121 17.12 2.77 -38.36
N ASN A 122 16.55 2.04 -37.39
CA ASN A 122 15.36 2.44 -36.65
C ASN A 122 15.66 2.99 -35.24
N ILE A 123 16.92 2.95 -34.80
CA ILE A 123 17.41 3.48 -33.53
C ILE A 123 17.90 4.91 -33.80
N ASN A 124 17.13 5.90 -33.38
CA ASN A 124 17.44 7.34 -33.50
C ASN A 124 17.87 7.91 -32.16
#